data_AF-A0A0B8QF23-F1
#
_entry.id   AF-A0A0B8QF23-F1
#
_cell.length_a   1.000
_cell.length_b   1.000
_cell.length_c   1.000
_cell.angle_alpha   90.00
_cell.angle_beta   90.00
_cell.angle_gamma   90.00
#
_symmetry.space_group_name_H-M   'P 1'
#
loop_
_entity.id
_entity.type
_entity.pdbx_description
1 polymer ?
#
loop_
_entity_poly.entity_id
_entity_poly.type
_entity_poly.pdbx_seq_one_letter_code
_entity_poly.pdbx_strand_id
1 'polypeptide(L)'
;MCCPGCQSVAQTIVDSGLVSYYQYRTEKAERVDLVPEQLQSLIHYDNEEIQSEFVRNDENTSEVTLSLDGVSCAACAWLIEKQMNGAKAWYAFA
;
A
#
# COMPACT_ATOMS: atom_id res chain seq x y z
N MET A 1 -12.52 -2.03 -14.53
CA MET A 1 -11.82 -0.91 -13.84
C MET A 1 -10.54 -1.50 -13.27
N CYS A 2 -9.34 -1.00 -13.59
CA CYS A 2 -8.08 -1.73 -13.30
C CYS A 2 -7.26 -1.23 -12.12
N CYS A 3 -7.51 -0.02 -11.58
CA CYS A 3 -6.96 0.48 -10.31
C CYS A 3 -7.59 1.85 -9.96
N PRO A 4 -7.43 2.36 -8.72
CA PRO A 4 -7.88 3.70 -8.35
C PRO A 4 -7.31 4.80 -9.26
N GLY A 5 -6.06 4.64 -9.73
CA GLY A 5 -5.44 5.60 -10.66
C GLY A 5 -6.17 5.69 -11.99
N CYS A 6 -6.51 4.56 -12.62
CA CYS A 6 -7.28 4.56 -13.86
C CYS A 6 -8.70 5.08 -13.68
N GLN A 7 -9.28 4.90 -12.49
CA GLN A 7 -10.58 5.49 -12.15
C GLN A 7 -10.47 7.01 -12.04
N SER A 8 -9.47 7.55 -11.34
CA SER A 8 -9.24 8.98 -11.23
C SER A 8 -9.04 9.65 -12.58
N VAL A 9 -8.19 9.07 -13.45
CA VAL A 9 -7.96 9.59 -14.80
C VAL A 9 -9.25 9.55 -15.63
N ALA A 10 -9.99 8.45 -15.59
CA ALA A 10 -11.25 8.34 -16.32
C ALA A 10 -12.27 9.39 -15.85
N GLN A 11 -12.36 9.62 -14.54
CA GLN A 11 -13.25 10.61 -13.95
C GLN A 11 -12.85 12.04 -14.36
N THR A 12 -11.55 12.37 -14.31
CA THR A 12 -11.05 13.69 -14.75
C THR A 12 -11.36 13.99 -16.22
N ILE A 13 -11.27 12.99 -17.11
CA ILE A 13 -11.61 13.15 -18.53
C ILE A 13 -13.10 13.48 -18.69
N VAL A 14 -13.97 12.82 -17.92
CA VAL A 14 -15.42 13.05 -17.94
C VAL A 14 -15.74 14.44 -17.38
N ASP A 15 -15.18 14.79 -16.23
CA ASP A 15 -15.44 16.06 -15.54
C ASP A 15 -14.93 17.27 -16.36
N SER A 16 -13.88 17.06 -17.16
CA SER A 16 -13.33 18.08 -18.07
C SER A 16 -14.09 18.21 -19.40
N GLY A 17 -15.16 17.44 -19.61
CA GLY A 17 -15.94 17.45 -20.85
C GLY A 17 -15.22 16.82 -22.05
N LEU A 18 -14.12 16.10 -21.83
CA LEU A 18 -13.27 15.51 -22.88
C LEU A 18 -13.70 14.09 -23.25
N VAL A 19 -14.98 13.75 -23.08
CA VAL A 19 -15.51 12.38 -23.30
C VAL A 19 -15.28 11.91 -24.74
N SER A 20 -15.19 12.83 -25.71
CA SER A 20 -14.85 12.55 -27.10
C SER A 20 -13.51 11.82 -27.27
N TYR A 21 -12.59 11.93 -26.30
CA TYR A 21 -11.36 11.15 -26.25
C TYR A 21 -11.60 9.65 -26.48
N TYR A 22 -12.66 9.07 -25.89
CA TYR A 22 -12.97 7.65 -26.03
C TYR A 22 -13.51 7.26 -27.42
N GLN A 23 -14.06 8.21 -28.18
CA GLN A 23 -14.58 7.97 -29.53
C GLN A 23 -13.44 7.92 -30.57
N TYR A 24 -12.40 8.72 -30.37
CA TYR A 24 -11.27 8.84 -31.31
C TYR A 24 -10.05 7.99 -30.92
N ARG A 25 -10.11 7.28 -29.80
CA ARG A 25 -9.04 6.41 -29.35
C ARG A 25 -8.94 5.17 -30.24
N THR A 26 -7.86 5.08 -31.01
CA THR A 26 -7.59 3.96 -31.94
C THR A 26 -6.78 2.83 -31.31
N GLU A 27 -6.03 3.09 -30.23
CA GLU A 27 -5.16 2.09 -29.60
C GLU A 27 -5.46 1.90 -28.11
N LYS A 28 -5.34 0.65 -27.66
CA LYS A 28 -5.32 0.33 -26.23
C LYS A 28 -4.00 0.83 -25.64
N ALA A 29 -4.07 1.41 -24.45
CA ALA A 29 -2.86 1.81 -23.73
C ALA A 29 -2.08 0.55 -23.36
N GLU A 30 -0.76 0.63 -23.50
CA GLU A 30 0.13 -0.36 -22.89
C GLU A 30 -0.14 -0.40 -21.38
N ARG A 31 -0.30 -1.62 -20.87
CA ARG A 31 -0.30 -1.86 -19.44
C ARG A 31 1.14 -1.83 -19.00
N VAL A 32 1.50 -0.79 -18.26
CA VAL A 32 2.73 -0.79 -17.47
C VAL A 32 2.43 -1.56 -16.19
N ASP A 33 3.29 -2.50 -15.83
CA ASP A 33 3.20 -3.16 -14.53
C ASP A 33 3.35 -2.10 -13.45
N LEU A 34 2.28 -1.92 -12.68
CA LEU A 34 2.17 -0.87 -11.66
C LEU A 34 3.09 -1.12 -10.46
N VAL A 35 3.61 -2.34 -10.34
CA VAL A 35 4.43 -2.77 -9.22
C VAL A 35 5.89 -2.85 -9.68
N PRO A 36 6.77 -1.98 -9.15
CA PRO A 36 8.22 -2.06 -9.39
C PRO A 36 8.75 -3.47 -9.13
N GLU A 37 9.70 -3.93 -9.93
CA GLU A 37 10.30 -5.28 -9.82
C GLU A 37 10.81 -5.57 -8.39
N GLN A 38 11.35 -4.55 -7.71
CA GLN A 38 11.84 -4.64 -6.34
C GLN A 38 10.74 -4.94 -5.31
N LEU A 39 9.49 -4.59 -5.61
CA LEU A 39 8.33 -4.90 -4.76
C LEU A 39 7.72 -6.26 -5.11
N GLN A 40 7.99 -6.80 -6.31
CA GLN A 40 7.48 -8.12 -6.70
C GLN A 40 8.08 -9.22 -5.83
N SER A 41 9.34 -9.10 -5.40
CA SER A 41 9.93 -10.06 -4.46
C SER A 41 9.25 -10.07 -3.08
N LEU A 42 8.54 -9.01 -2.72
CA LEU A 42 7.82 -8.93 -1.45
C LEU A 42 6.53 -9.76 -1.45
N ILE A 43 6.04 -10.19 -2.62
CA ILE A 43 4.80 -10.97 -2.73
C ILE A 43 4.87 -12.31 -1.98
N HIS A 44 6.07 -12.83 -1.73
CA HIS A 44 6.26 -14.03 -0.93
C HIS A 44 5.87 -13.83 0.54
N TYR A 45 5.96 -12.61 1.05
CA TYR A 45 5.51 -12.26 2.40
C TYR A 45 3.97 -12.14 2.50
N ASP A 46 3.25 -12.17 1.38
CA ASP A 46 1.78 -12.26 1.35
C ASP A 46 1.27 -13.71 1.52
N ASN A 47 2.17 -14.68 1.65
CA ASN A 47 1.80 -16.07 1.88
C ASN A 47 1.25 -16.25 3.32
N GLU A 48 0.03 -16.77 3.42
CA GLU A 48 -0.67 -16.99 4.70
C GLU A 48 0.08 -17.90 5.68
N GLU A 49 0.75 -18.95 5.19
CA GLU A 49 1.52 -19.87 6.02
C GLU A 49 2.70 -19.15 6.66
N ILE A 50 3.41 -18.32 5.88
CA ILE A 50 4.53 -17.51 6.38
C ILE A 50 4.02 -16.43 7.33
N GLN A 51 2.91 -15.74 7.00
CA GLN A 51 2.35 -14.72 7.88
C GLN A 51 1.88 -15.27 9.22
N SER A 52 1.34 -16.49 9.25
CA SER A 52 0.85 -17.12 10.47
C SER A 52 1.92 -17.31 11.55
N GLU A 53 3.21 -17.32 11.16
CA GLU A 53 4.33 -17.41 12.09
C GLU A 53 4.63 -16.09 12.81
N PHE A 54 4.27 -14.94 12.21
CA PHE A 54 4.64 -13.61 12.71
C PHE A 54 3.45 -12.75 13.11
N VAL A 55 2.28 -13.00 12.53
CA VAL A 55 1.06 -12.22 12.73
C VAL A 55 0.09 -13.00 13.61
N ARG A 56 -0.28 -12.40 14.73
CA ARG A 56 -1.35 -12.88 15.59
C ARG A 56 -2.65 -12.23 15.17
N ASN A 57 -3.65 -13.03 14.84
CA ASN A 57 -4.98 -12.53 14.52
C ASN A 57 -5.87 -12.62 15.76
N ASP A 58 -6.48 -11.51 16.13
CA ASP A 58 -7.58 -11.38 17.09
C ASP A 58 -8.87 -11.01 16.32
N GLU A 59 -10.04 -11.08 16.96
CA GLU A 59 -11.36 -11.04 16.32
C GLU A 59 -11.54 -9.94 15.25
N ASN A 60 -10.93 -8.77 15.44
CA ASN A 60 -11.00 -7.65 14.49
C ASN A 60 -9.64 -6.99 14.20
N THR A 61 -8.53 -7.56 14.66
CA THR A 61 -7.21 -6.93 14.55
C THR A 61 -6.11 -7.94 14.30
N SER A 62 -5.13 -7.55 13.49
CA SER A 62 -3.89 -8.30 13.30
C SER A 62 -2.76 -7.59 14.06
N GLU A 63 -2.04 -8.34 14.88
CA GLU A 63 -0.93 -7.86 15.70
C GLU A 63 0.38 -8.49 15.21
N VAL A 64 1.44 -7.69 15.13
CA VAL A 64 2.80 -8.14 14.83
C VAL A 64 3.77 -7.45 15.77
N THR A 65 4.75 -8.19 16.28
CA THR A 65 5.84 -7.63 17.11
C THR A 65 7.10 -7.51 16.28
N LEU A 66 7.64 -6.30 16.18
CA LEU A 66 8.87 -6.02 15.45
C LEU A 66 9.96 -5.58 16.42
N SER A 67 11.14 -6.19 16.31
CA SER A 67 12.34 -5.72 17.01
C SER A 67 13.11 -4.77 16.09
N LEU A 68 13.48 -3.61 16.61
CA LEU A 68 14.17 -2.57 15.86
C LEU A 68 15.53 -2.28 16.49
N ASP A 69 16.59 -2.51 15.73
CA ASP A 69 17.94 -2.15 16.12
C ASP A 69 18.23 -0.66 15.85
N GLY A 70 19.13 -0.07 16.65
CA GLY A 70 19.63 1.29 16.42
C GLY A 70 18.73 2.43 16.89
N VAL A 71 17.64 2.14 17.61
CA VAL A 71 16.82 3.15 18.28
C VAL A 71 17.61 3.75 19.45
N SER A 72 18.16 4.94 19.25
CA SER A 72 19.13 5.54 20.18
C SER A 72 18.67 6.84 20.85
N CYS A 73 17.56 7.43 20.38
CA CYS A 73 17.02 8.66 20.96
C CYS A 73 15.49 8.74 20.82
N ALA A 74 14.87 9.61 21.62
CA ALA A 74 13.42 9.85 21.59
C ALA A 74 12.90 10.35 20.23
N ALA A 75 13.76 10.99 19.41
CA ALA A 75 13.39 11.41 18.06
C ALA A 75 13.17 10.21 17.11
N CYS A 76 13.89 9.10 17.32
CA CYS A 76 13.69 7.87 16.54
C CYS A 76 12.28 7.30 16.77
N ALA A 77 11.84 7.23 18.03
CA ALA A 77 10.49 6.76 18.38
C ALA A 77 9.42 7.64 17.72
N TRP A 78 9.56 8.97 17.83
CA TRP A 78 8.62 9.91 17.20
C TRP A 78 8.54 9.76 15.68
N LEU A 79 9.67 9.56 14.99
CA LEU A 79 9.70 9.36 13.53
C LEU A 79 9.00 8.06 13.12
N ILE A 80 9.21 6.98 13.87
CA ILE A 80 8.55 5.69 13.64
C ILE A 80 7.02 5.86 13.76
N GLU A 81 6.56 6.46 14.86
CA GLU A 81 5.14 6.75 15.07
C GLU A 81 4.56 7.64 13.96
N LYS A 82 5.31 8.67 13.54
CA LYS A 82 4.86 9.59 12.50
C LYS A 82 4.63 8.87 11.18
N GLN A 83 5.53 7.97 10.80
CA GLN A 83 5.42 7.18 9.57
C GLN A 83 4.31 6.13 9.66
N MET A 84 4.09 5.55 10.84
CA MET A 84 3.10 4.51 11.08
C MET A 84 1.67 5.02 11.27
N ASN A 85 1.43 6.34 11.35
CA ASN A 85 0.08 6.93 11.50
C ASN A 85 -0.93 6.58 10.37
N GLY A 86 -0.51 5.90 9.29
CA GLY A 86 -1.41 5.28 8.31
C GLY A 86 -1.90 3.87 8.70
N ALA A 87 -1.20 3.18 9.60
CA ALA A 87 -1.53 1.87 10.13
C ALA A 87 -2.18 2.04 11.52
N LYS A 88 -3.45 1.70 11.64
CA LYS A 88 -4.23 1.91 12.87
C LYS A 88 -3.67 1.06 14.02
N ALA A 89 -3.35 1.74 15.12
CA ALA A 89 -3.10 1.23 16.47
C ALA A 89 -1.80 0.43 16.69
N TRP A 90 -0.79 1.09 17.29
CA TRP A 90 0.32 0.43 17.97
C TRP A 90 0.28 0.81 19.46
N TYR A 91 0.33 -0.19 20.34
CA TYR A 91 0.70 -0.01 21.74
C TYR A 91 2.11 -0.58 21.92
N ALA A 92 3.11 0.29 22.01
CA ALA A 92 4.46 -0.12 22.37
C ALA A 92 4.51 -0.37 23.88
N PHE A 93 4.64 -1.64 24.28
CA PHE A 93 5.10 -1.97 25.63
C PHE A 93 6.59 -1.64 25.70
N ALA A 94 6.91 -0.54 26.40
CA ALA A 94 8.23 -0.28 26.95
C ALA A 94 8.47 -1.16 28.18
#